data_AF-A0A959APU0-F1
#
_entry.id   AF-A0A959APU0-F1
#
_cell.length_a   1.000
_cell.length_b   1.000
_cell.length_c   1.000
_cell.angle_alpha   90.00
_cell.angle_beta   90.00
_cell.angle_gamma   90.00
#
_symmetry.space_group_name_H-M   'P 1'
#
loop_
_entity.id
_entity.type
_entity.pdbx_description
1 polymer ?
#
loop_
_entity_poly.entity_id
_entity_poly.type
_entity_poly.pdbx_seq_one_letter_code
_entity_poly.pdbx_strand_id
1 'polypeptide(L)'
;HPLETGQGAIPCLTYVTEGLKPLGQKEMALTISGHGAGGEPPPEPLYFFQSIYSLAEKGSTVDVGGVSRLEGDFFPGKLAVIYGPPKMIKGIDIPTDALTLVLVTTRELEVANAFGQLRLLALLGKAYRYFPFPVWTDILREELPQVAGMENSILASVPRIGSLKAYVIKEGNRVKFYPHSTYVFPGEAPPDGPFAFLTRLSPGADSCLVWAPGQKGPEAISGPERTADRLGGCFLMVSHTPGNNIGGMIEDGFYFIFDDENWQAFKSALADGKAFSASTDDGSLQFALDWSQGKSTFVNPVDGRSLTGAWNKYGPDAPRQEKPSNRLALHEIVLLSPEAEFTVNVDVDTFYAYISRLKEVAGKAPLPESFPGVWVVQVDLLPDAPPVFSTPEKQQGQELSRALISEMKKLPGIKAKYRKVQVLFYFRR
;
A
#
# COMPACT_ATOMS: atom_id res chain seq x y z
N HIS A 1 -10.56 -14.31 -18.99
CA HIS A 1 -10.18 -12.94 -19.41
C HIS A 1 -8.67 -12.87 -19.55
N PRO A 2 -8.11 -12.01 -20.42
CA PRO A 2 -6.67 -11.78 -20.49
C PRO A 2 -6.21 -10.84 -19.36
N LEU A 3 -5.14 -11.21 -18.66
CA LEU A 3 -4.46 -10.36 -17.68
C LEU A 3 -3.14 -9.88 -18.26
N GLU A 4 -3.00 -8.56 -18.43
CA GLU A 4 -1.77 -7.96 -18.93
C GLU A 4 -0.65 -8.02 -17.87
N THR A 5 0.53 -8.48 -18.28
CA THR A 5 1.73 -8.54 -17.43
C THR A 5 2.94 -7.98 -18.17
N GLY A 6 4.05 -7.75 -17.46
CA GLY A 6 5.32 -7.37 -18.09
C GLY A 6 5.90 -8.43 -19.04
N GLN A 7 5.34 -9.65 -19.06
CA GLN A 7 5.71 -10.75 -19.95
C GLN A 7 4.67 -10.98 -21.06
N GLY A 8 3.62 -10.15 -21.13
CA GLY A 8 2.50 -10.28 -22.07
C GLY A 8 1.20 -10.68 -21.39
N ALA A 9 0.13 -10.78 -22.19
CA ALA A 9 -1.19 -11.16 -21.72
C ALA A 9 -1.26 -12.65 -21.36
N ILE A 10 -1.73 -12.96 -20.15
CA ILE A 10 -1.94 -14.33 -19.67
C ILE A 10 -3.43 -14.63 -19.63
N PRO A 11 -3.90 -15.76 -20.21
CA PRO A 11 -5.28 -16.17 -20.05
C PRO A 11 -5.56 -16.60 -18.61
N CYS A 12 -6.55 -15.96 -18.00
CA CYS A 12 -6.94 -16.17 -16.61
C CYS A 12 -8.44 -16.42 -16.47
N LEU A 13 -8.79 -17.18 -15.44
CA LEU A 13 -10.14 -17.30 -14.91
C LEU A 13 -10.17 -16.72 -13.49
N THR A 14 -11.11 -15.82 -13.21
CA THR A 14 -11.27 -15.24 -11.87
C THR A 14 -12.62 -15.64 -11.31
N TYR A 15 -12.58 -16.19 -10.10
CA TYR A 15 -13.75 -16.46 -9.28
C TYR A 15 -13.88 -15.33 -8.26
N VAL A 16 -15.09 -14.79 -8.15
CA VAL A 16 -15.42 -13.71 -7.22
C VAL A 16 -16.61 -14.17 -6.40
N THR A 17 -16.53 -14.02 -5.07
CA THR A 17 -17.65 -14.34 -4.19
C THR A 17 -18.62 -13.16 -4.07
N GLU A 18 -19.89 -13.48 -3.86
CA GLU A 18 -20.92 -12.54 -3.44
C GLU A 18 -21.77 -13.22 -2.36
N GLY A 19 -21.90 -12.59 -1.19
CA GLY A 19 -22.73 -13.08 -0.08
C GLY A 19 -21.97 -13.44 1.19
N LEU A 20 -20.65 -13.24 1.25
CA LEU A 20 -19.87 -13.40 2.48
C LEU A 20 -20.02 -12.21 3.44
N LYS A 21 -20.26 -11.01 2.89
CA LYS A 21 -20.38 -9.78 3.70
C LYS A 21 -21.42 -9.83 4.83
N PRO A 22 -22.65 -10.35 4.61
CA PRO A 22 -23.63 -10.51 5.69
C PRO A 22 -23.14 -11.37 6.87
N LEU A 23 -22.16 -12.24 6.66
CA LEU A 23 -21.56 -13.10 7.71
C LEU A 23 -20.36 -12.44 8.40
N GLY A 24 -20.05 -11.16 8.09
CA GLY A 24 -18.87 -10.47 8.59
C GLY A 24 -17.56 -10.87 7.90
N GLN A 25 -17.63 -11.69 6.85
CA GLN A 25 -16.48 -12.10 6.05
C GLN A 25 -16.34 -11.19 4.82
N LYS A 26 -15.12 -10.71 4.54
CA LYS A 26 -14.84 -10.00 3.28
C LYS A 26 -15.04 -10.94 2.10
N GLU A 27 -15.55 -10.39 0.99
CA GLU A 27 -15.59 -11.12 -0.28
C GLU A 27 -14.17 -11.52 -0.71
N MET A 28 -14.07 -12.42 -1.69
CA MET A 28 -12.81 -13.03 -2.10
C MET A 28 -12.71 -13.09 -3.62
N ALA A 29 -11.47 -12.96 -4.10
CA ALA A 29 -11.12 -13.14 -5.51
C ALA A 29 -9.96 -14.12 -5.64
N LEU A 30 -10.21 -15.23 -6.35
CA LEU A 30 -9.17 -16.18 -6.75
C LEU A 30 -9.02 -16.13 -8.26
N THR A 31 -7.81 -15.83 -8.74
CA THR A 31 -7.50 -15.84 -10.18
C THR A 31 -6.53 -16.98 -10.47
N ILE A 32 -6.88 -17.80 -11.47
CA ILE A 32 -6.08 -18.95 -11.92
C ILE A 32 -5.62 -18.69 -13.35
N SER A 33 -4.31 -18.83 -13.61
CA SER A 33 -3.76 -18.73 -14.98
C SER A 33 -3.85 -20.05 -15.75
N GLY A 34 -3.71 -19.96 -17.07
CA GLY A 34 -3.66 -21.13 -17.95
C GLY A 34 -5.03 -21.72 -18.29
N HIS A 35 -6.10 -21.20 -17.67
CA HIS A 35 -7.48 -21.54 -18.01
C HIS A 35 -8.05 -20.44 -18.90
N GLY A 36 -7.97 -20.67 -20.21
CA GLY A 36 -8.49 -19.76 -21.24
C GLY A 36 -10.02 -19.78 -21.36
N ALA A 37 -10.56 -18.77 -22.03
CA ALA A 37 -11.97 -18.70 -22.38
C ALA A 37 -12.30 -19.84 -23.37
N GLY A 38 -12.84 -20.95 -22.87
CA GLY A 38 -13.23 -22.09 -23.70
C GLY A 38 -13.31 -23.43 -22.96
N GLY A 39 -12.62 -23.59 -21.84
CA GLY A 39 -12.77 -24.75 -20.95
C GLY A 39 -13.86 -24.55 -19.89
N GLU A 40 -14.40 -25.65 -19.37
CA GLU A 40 -15.26 -25.59 -18.19
C GLU A 40 -14.44 -25.10 -16.98
N PRO A 41 -14.93 -24.11 -16.21
CA PRO A 41 -14.29 -23.66 -14.98
C PRO A 41 -14.03 -24.84 -14.01
N PRO A 42 -12.80 -25.01 -13.48
CA PRO A 42 -12.54 -25.98 -12.43
C PRO A 42 -13.49 -25.77 -11.23
N PRO A 43 -14.13 -26.82 -10.69
CA PRO A 43 -15.09 -26.67 -9.60
C PRO A 43 -14.41 -26.44 -8.23
N GLU A 44 -13.12 -26.73 -8.08
CA GLU A 44 -12.42 -26.75 -6.80
C GLU A 44 -12.41 -25.40 -6.06
N PRO A 45 -12.24 -24.24 -6.73
CA PRO A 45 -12.49 -22.93 -6.15
C PRO A 45 -13.88 -22.78 -5.51
N LEU A 46 -14.92 -23.37 -6.10
CA LEU A 46 -16.29 -23.26 -5.59
C LEU A 46 -16.44 -24.02 -4.26
N TYR A 47 -15.87 -25.23 -4.17
CA TYR A 47 -15.86 -26.01 -2.93
C TYR A 47 -15.06 -25.32 -1.82
N PHE A 48 -13.96 -24.67 -2.19
CA PHE A 48 -13.20 -23.86 -1.25
C PHE A 48 -14.04 -22.69 -0.71
N PHE A 49 -14.71 -21.92 -1.56
CA PHE A 49 -15.55 -20.81 -1.10
C PHE A 49 -16.75 -21.26 -0.28
N GLN A 50 -17.34 -22.42 -0.62
CA GLN A 50 -18.39 -23.02 0.21
C GLN A 50 -17.87 -23.35 1.62
N SER A 51 -16.63 -23.86 1.72
CA SER A 51 -15.98 -24.14 3.01
C SER A 51 -15.76 -22.86 3.82
N ILE A 52 -15.31 -21.78 3.17
CA ILE A 52 -15.18 -20.45 3.79
C ILE A 52 -16.53 -19.92 4.27
N TYR A 53 -17.58 -20.04 3.46
CA TYR A 53 -18.94 -19.63 3.84
C TYR A 53 -19.39 -20.35 5.12
N SER A 54 -19.26 -21.68 5.17
CA SER A 54 -19.62 -22.48 6.35
C SER A 54 -18.78 -22.16 7.60
N LEU A 55 -17.53 -21.71 7.44
CA LEU A 55 -16.71 -21.21 8.55
C LEU A 55 -17.18 -19.83 9.02
N ALA A 56 -17.49 -18.93 8.07
CA ALA A 56 -17.99 -17.59 8.37
C ALA A 56 -19.36 -17.64 9.09
N GLU A 57 -20.25 -18.57 8.73
CA GLU A 57 -21.50 -18.83 9.47
C GLU A 57 -21.27 -19.16 10.94
N LYS A 58 -20.13 -19.77 11.27
CA LYS A 58 -19.71 -20.11 12.64
C LYS A 58 -18.89 -19.00 13.30
N GLY A 59 -18.82 -17.81 12.68
CA GLY A 59 -18.04 -16.68 13.15
C GLY A 59 -16.52 -16.81 12.92
N SER A 60 -16.06 -17.85 12.23
CA SER A 60 -14.65 -18.04 11.89
C SER A 60 -14.34 -17.35 10.56
N THR A 61 -13.80 -16.13 10.66
CA THR A 61 -13.50 -15.28 9.51
C THR A 61 -11.99 -15.13 9.28
N VAL A 62 -11.63 -14.72 8.07
CA VAL A 62 -10.26 -14.45 7.64
C VAL A 62 -10.14 -13.02 7.11
N ASP A 63 -8.96 -12.44 7.31
CA ASP A 63 -8.62 -11.11 6.81
C ASP A 63 -7.27 -11.16 6.07
N VAL A 64 -6.91 -10.04 5.47
CA VAL A 64 -5.60 -9.76 4.88
C VAL A 64 -4.52 -10.24 5.84
N GLY A 65 -3.66 -11.14 5.40
CA GLY A 65 -2.56 -11.75 6.18
C GLY A 65 -2.93 -13.05 6.89
N GLY A 66 -4.20 -13.44 6.86
CA GLY A 66 -4.63 -14.76 7.31
C GLY A 66 -4.08 -15.86 6.41
N VAL A 67 -4.21 -17.10 6.89
CA VAL A 67 -3.87 -18.31 6.15
C VAL A 67 -4.96 -19.35 6.37
N SER A 68 -5.36 -20.04 5.30
CA SER A 68 -6.13 -21.28 5.40
C SER A 68 -5.24 -22.44 4.93
N ARG A 69 -5.12 -23.47 5.75
CA ARG A 69 -4.57 -24.76 5.32
C ARG A 69 -5.67 -25.56 4.66
N LEU A 70 -5.33 -26.22 3.56
CA LEU A 70 -6.24 -27.03 2.79
C LEU A 70 -6.04 -28.48 3.18
N GLU A 71 -7.13 -29.18 3.47
CA GLU A 71 -7.13 -30.62 3.70
C GLU A 71 -7.63 -31.31 2.42
N GLY A 72 -6.79 -32.13 1.80
CA GLY A 72 -7.10 -32.81 0.53
C GLY A 72 -6.54 -32.11 -0.72
N ASP A 73 -6.72 -32.76 -1.87
CA ASP A 73 -6.14 -32.35 -3.16
C ASP A 73 -7.05 -31.39 -3.95
N PHE A 74 -7.62 -30.37 -3.29
CA PHE A 74 -8.41 -29.33 -3.98
C PHE A 74 -7.61 -28.63 -5.08
N PHE A 75 -6.31 -28.43 -4.83
CA PHE A 75 -5.40 -27.81 -5.77
C PHE A 75 -4.12 -28.65 -5.81
N PRO A 76 -3.81 -29.32 -6.93
CA PRO A 76 -2.65 -30.20 -7.01
C PRO A 76 -1.36 -29.52 -6.54
N GLY A 77 -0.75 -30.07 -5.48
CA GLY A 77 0.49 -29.54 -4.90
C GLY A 77 0.38 -28.19 -4.19
N LYS A 78 -0.83 -27.64 -3.99
CA LYS A 78 -1.06 -26.41 -3.20
C LYS A 78 -1.89 -26.76 -1.97
N LEU A 79 -1.31 -26.53 -0.79
CA LEU A 79 -1.87 -26.99 0.49
C LEU A 79 -2.26 -25.84 1.41
N ALA A 80 -2.10 -24.59 0.94
CA ALA A 80 -2.55 -23.43 1.69
C ALA A 80 -2.89 -22.23 0.80
N VAL A 81 -3.69 -21.33 1.40
CA VAL A 81 -4.10 -20.05 0.83
C VAL A 81 -3.61 -18.94 1.75
N ILE A 82 -2.85 -18.00 1.20
CA ILE A 82 -2.52 -16.73 1.87
C ILE A 82 -3.50 -15.66 1.37
N TYR A 83 -4.13 -14.94 2.30
CA TYR A 83 -5.05 -13.86 1.96
C TYR A 83 -4.30 -12.53 1.81
N GLY A 84 -4.15 -12.07 0.58
CA GLY A 84 -3.57 -10.78 0.24
C GLY A 84 -4.56 -9.61 0.35
N PRO A 85 -4.06 -8.36 0.32
CA PRO A 85 -4.91 -7.17 0.23
C PRO A 85 -5.76 -7.18 -1.05
N PRO A 86 -6.85 -6.39 -1.10
CA PRO A 86 -7.64 -6.24 -2.31
C PRO A 86 -6.82 -5.78 -3.51
N LYS A 87 -7.01 -6.49 -4.63
CA LYS A 87 -6.39 -6.17 -5.90
C LYS A 87 -7.45 -6.18 -6.99
N MET A 88 -7.53 -5.06 -7.69
CA MET A 88 -8.47 -4.88 -8.77
C MET A 88 -7.88 -5.43 -10.06
N ILE A 89 -8.71 -6.08 -10.87
CA ILE A 89 -8.35 -6.59 -12.18
C ILE A 89 -9.15 -5.80 -13.21
N LYS A 90 -8.46 -5.20 -14.19
CA LYS A 90 -9.10 -4.37 -15.22
C LYS A 90 -10.16 -5.18 -15.97
N GLY A 91 -11.39 -4.66 -15.99
CA GLY A 91 -12.51 -5.27 -16.71
C GLY A 91 -13.22 -6.40 -15.96
N ILE A 92 -12.85 -6.69 -14.71
CA ILE A 92 -13.54 -7.64 -13.84
C ILE A 92 -14.19 -6.88 -12.69
N ASP A 93 -15.46 -7.18 -12.43
CA ASP A 93 -16.17 -6.61 -11.28
C ASP A 93 -15.75 -7.37 -10.01
N ILE A 94 -14.89 -6.74 -9.21
CA ILE A 94 -14.36 -7.28 -7.96
C ILE A 94 -14.73 -6.28 -6.85
N PRO A 95 -15.39 -6.72 -5.77
CA PRO A 95 -15.63 -5.84 -4.62
C PRO A 95 -14.33 -5.24 -4.11
N THR A 96 -14.33 -3.96 -3.78
CA THR A 96 -13.08 -3.21 -3.59
C THR A 96 -12.37 -3.51 -2.28
N ASP A 97 -13.04 -4.26 -1.41
CA ASP A 97 -12.55 -4.82 -0.16
C ASP A 97 -12.33 -6.35 -0.24
N ALA A 98 -12.50 -6.97 -1.43
CA ALA A 98 -12.34 -8.40 -1.60
C ALA A 98 -10.88 -8.85 -1.39
N LEU A 99 -10.68 -9.94 -0.66
CA LEU A 99 -9.36 -10.52 -0.41
C LEU A 99 -8.81 -11.16 -1.68
N THR A 100 -7.53 -10.95 -1.98
CA THR A 100 -6.84 -11.66 -3.06
C THR A 100 -6.32 -12.99 -2.52
N LEU A 101 -6.62 -14.11 -3.18
CA LEU A 101 -6.17 -15.43 -2.73
C LEU A 101 -4.91 -15.85 -3.48
N VAL A 102 -3.85 -16.19 -2.73
CA VAL A 102 -2.59 -16.69 -3.29
C VAL A 102 -2.39 -18.13 -2.82
N LEU A 103 -2.38 -19.08 -3.75
CA LEU A 103 -2.15 -20.49 -3.43
C LEU A 103 -0.66 -20.78 -3.33
N VAL A 104 -0.28 -21.48 -2.26
CA VAL A 104 1.12 -21.77 -1.93
C VAL A 104 1.33 -23.24 -1.59
N THR A 105 2.55 -23.73 -1.79
CA THR A 105 2.97 -25.08 -1.36
C THR A 105 3.12 -25.11 0.17
N THR A 106 3.26 -26.32 0.74
CA THR A 106 3.54 -26.48 2.18
C THR A 106 4.83 -25.78 2.59
N ARG A 107 5.88 -25.94 1.81
CA ARG A 107 7.20 -25.43 2.18
C ARG A 107 7.33 -23.92 1.91
N GLU A 108 6.61 -23.39 0.92
CA GLU A 108 6.36 -21.94 0.82
C GLU A 108 5.63 -21.39 2.04
N LEU A 109 4.58 -22.08 2.53
CA LEU A 109 3.89 -21.68 3.75
C LEU A 109 4.82 -21.72 4.98
N GLU A 110 5.68 -22.73 5.10
CA GLU A 110 6.69 -22.80 6.16
C GLU A 110 7.61 -21.59 6.13
N VAL A 111 8.10 -21.20 4.94
CA VAL A 111 8.90 -19.99 4.76
C VAL A 111 8.11 -18.74 5.11
N ALA A 112 6.85 -18.62 4.70
CA ALA A 112 6.02 -17.47 5.04
C ALA A 112 5.78 -17.34 6.55
N ASN A 113 5.59 -18.46 7.25
CA ASN A 113 5.43 -18.48 8.70
C ASN A 113 6.73 -18.15 9.44
N ALA A 114 7.87 -18.67 8.94
CA ALA A 114 9.17 -18.47 9.56
C ALA A 114 9.73 -17.07 9.26
N PHE A 115 9.67 -16.60 8.02
CA PHE A 115 10.41 -15.43 7.55
C PHE A 115 9.51 -14.28 7.09
N GLY A 116 8.19 -14.43 7.27
CA GLY A 116 7.20 -13.43 6.93
C GLY A 116 6.59 -13.64 5.55
N GLN A 117 5.26 -13.46 5.47
CA GLN A 117 4.51 -13.61 4.22
C GLN A 117 4.98 -12.65 3.14
N LEU A 118 5.37 -11.42 3.49
CA LEU A 118 5.80 -10.44 2.49
C LEU A 118 7.05 -10.90 1.72
N ARG A 119 8.00 -11.59 2.39
CA ARG A 119 9.18 -12.15 1.71
C ARG A 119 8.79 -13.16 0.64
N LEU A 120 7.90 -14.09 0.96
CA LEU A 120 7.38 -15.05 -0.03
C LEU A 120 6.65 -14.35 -1.17
N LEU A 121 5.78 -13.39 -0.84
CA LEU A 121 5.01 -12.66 -1.85
C LEU A 121 5.93 -11.84 -2.76
N ALA A 122 6.96 -11.18 -2.23
CA ALA A 122 7.96 -10.45 -3.00
C ALA A 122 8.80 -11.39 -3.88
N LEU A 123 9.13 -12.60 -3.42
CA LEU A 123 9.77 -13.64 -4.24
C LEU A 123 8.88 -14.09 -5.39
N LEU A 124 7.59 -14.31 -5.16
CA LEU A 124 6.62 -14.57 -6.23
C LEU A 124 6.55 -13.39 -7.21
N GLY A 125 6.51 -12.15 -6.68
CA GLY A 125 6.54 -10.94 -7.51
C GLY A 125 7.79 -10.85 -8.38
N LYS A 126 8.96 -11.20 -7.84
CA LYS A 126 10.23 -11.27 -8.59
C LYS A 126 10.17 -12.37 -9.66
N ALA A 127 9.71 -13.57 -9.33
CA ALA A 127 9.62 -14.68 -10.26
C ALA A 127 8.71 -14.38 -11.47
N TYR A 128 7.56 -13.74 -11.21
CA TYR A 128 6.56 -13.41 -12.23
C TYR A 128 6.67 -11.99 -12.79
N ARG A 129 7.71 -11.24 -12.38
CA ARG A 129 7.92 -9.83 -12.76
C ARG A 129 6.66 -8.96 -12.55
N TYR A 130 6.01 -9.14 -11.41
CA TYR A 130 4.75 -8.49 -11.08
C TYR A 130 4.79 -7.90 -9.67
N PHE A 131 4.52 -6.60 -9.56
CA PHE A 131 4.55 -5.92 -8.27
C PHE A 131 3.16 -5.82 -7.62
N PRO A 132 3.04 -6.03 -6.29
CA PRO A 132 4.08 -6.58 -5.41
C PRO A 132 4.19 -8.10 -5.47
N PHE A 133 3.13 -8.77 -5.93
CA PHE A 133 3.05 -10.21 -6.14
C PHE A 133 1.94 -10.47 -7.17
N PRO A 134 2.01 -11.58 -7.94
CA PRO A 134 1.01 -11.89 -8.95
C PRO A 134 -0.39 -12.00 -8.33
N VAL A 135 -1.38 -11.35 -8.97
CA VAL A 135 -2.79 -11.44 -8.57
C VAL A 135 -3.46 -12.74 -9.02
N TRP A 136 -2.70 -13.63 -9.63
CA TRP A 136 -3.11 -14.94 -10.11
C TRP A 136 -2.20 -16.03 -9.53
N THR A 137 -2.70 -17.25 -9.54
CA THR A 137 -1.91 -18.44 -9.26
C THR A 137 -1.88 -19.34 -10.50
N ASP A 138 -0.69 -19.76 -10.88
CA ASP A 138 -0.52 -20.96 -11.71
C ASP A 138 -0.61 -22.19 -10.80
N ILE A 139 -1.69 -22.98 -10.94
CA ILE A 139 -1.91 -24.15 -10.08
C ILE A 139 -0.88 -25.25 -10.33
N LEU A 140 -0.33 -25.32 -11.55
CA LEU A 140 0.64 -26.34 -11.97
C LEU A 140 2.08 -25.94 -11.65
N ARG A 141 2.32 -24.70 -11.19
CA ARG A 141 3.68 -24.26 -10.86
C ARG A 141 4.29 -25.15 -9.78
N GLU A 142 5.56 -25.42 -9.92
CA GLU A 142 6.37 -26.00 -8.85
C GLU A 142 6.62 -24.94 -7.76
N GLU A 143 7.16 -25.42 -6.64
CA GLU A 143 7.69 -24.56 -5.59
C GLU A 143 8.76 -23.61 -6.14
N LEU A 144 8.81 -22.38 -5.61
CA LEU A 144 9.89 -21.45 -5.93
C LEU A 144 11.25 -22.05 -5.52
N PRO A 145 12.23 -22.19 -6.44
CA PRO A 145 13.56 -22.73 -6.11
C PRO A 145 14.27 -21.96 -4.98
N GLN A 146 13.97 -20.66 -4.84
CA GLN A 146 14.55 -19.76 -3.83
C GLN A 146 14.11 -20.11 -2.40
N VAL A 147 13.07 -20.92 -2.23
CA VAL A 147 12.62 -21.43 -0.92
C VAL A 147 13.67 -22.34 -0.28
N ALA A 148 14.44 -23.06 -1.10
CA ALA A 148 15.59 -23.84 -0.65
C ALA A 148 16.71 -22.89 -0.19
N GLY A 149 17.25 -23.09 1.02
CA GLY A 149 18.30 -22.25 1.57
C GLY A 149 17.81 -21.02 2.35
N MET A 150 16.50 -20.87 2.57
CA MET A 150 15.95 -19.78 3.39
C MET A 150 16.46 -19.80 4.84
N GLU A 151 16.89 -20.95 5.34
CA GLU A 151 17.57 -21.10 6.63
C GLU A 151 18.89 -20.33 6.74
N ASN A 152 19.48 -19.89 5.62
CA ASN A 152 20.67 -19.04 5.60
C ASN A 152 20.35 -17.56 5.82
N SER A 153 19.07 -17.20 5.94
CA SER A 153 18.63 -15.85 6.28
C SER A 153 19.08 -15.44 7.68
N ILE A 154 19.45 -14.18 7.86
CA ILE A 154 19.71 -13.58 9.19
C ILE A 154 18.50 -13.72 10.12
N LEU A 155 17.27 -13.75 9.57
CA LEU A 155 16.05 -13.97 10.34
C LEU A 155 15.98 -15.36 10.97
N ALA A 156 16.79 -16.33 10.52
CA ALA A 156 16.90 -17.63 11.18
C ALA A 156 17.67 -17.56 12.50
N SER A 157 18.49 -16.50 12.69
CA SER A 157 19.37 -16.34 13.85
C SER A 157 18.83 -15.37 14.91
N VAL A 158 17.66 -14.77 14.71
CA VAL A 158 17.07 -13.81 15.65
C VAL A 158 15.62 -14.16 16.01
N PRO A 159 15.16 -13.81 17.23
CA PRO A 159 13.74 -13.80 17.55
C PRO A 159 12.96 -12.93 16.55
N ARG A 160 11.78 -13.41 16.19
CA ARG A 160 10.90 -12.78 15.21
C ARG A 160 9.56 -12.49 15.84
N ILE A 161 9.08 -11.29 15.57
CA ILE A 161 7.81 -10.78 16.05
C ILE A 161 6.91 -10.65 14.82
N GLY A 162 5.92 -11.54 14.74
CA GLY A 162 4.86 -11.44 13.74
C GLY A 162 3.89 -10.33 14.10
N SER A 163 3.76 -9.32 13.23
CA SER A 163 2.67 -8.35 13.32
C SER A 163 1.96 -8.26 11.97
N LEU A 164 0.74 -8.80 11.90
CA LEU A 164 -0.08 -8.86 10.67
C LEU A 164 -0.45 -7.49 10.09
N LYS A 165 -0.03 -6.39 10.72
CA LYS A 165 -0.38 -5.02 10.31
C LYS A 165 0.76 -4.02 10.48
N ALA A 166 1.97 -4.47 10.83
CA ALA A 166 3.13 -3.58 10.81
C ALA A 166 3.68 -3.43 9.39
N TYR A 167 4.17 -2.24 9.05
CA TYR A 167 4.95 -2.03 7.82
C TYR A 167 6.16 -1.14 8.08
N VAL A 168 7.19 -1.34 7.26
CA VAL A 168 8.38 -0.51 7.21
C VAL A 168 8.57 0.01 5.79
N ILE A 169 8.84 1.30 5.65
CA ILE A 169 9.01 1.96 4.36
C ILE A 169 10.17 2.96 4.43
N LYS A 170 10.98 3.01 3.38
CA LYS A 170 12.03 4.00 3.21
C LYS A 170 11.61 5.03 2.15
N GLU A 171 11.69 6.30 2.53
CA GLU A 171 11.41 7.47 1.67
C GLU A 171 12.64 8.40 1.76
N GLY A 172 13.38 8.56 0.68
CA GLY A 172 14.67 9.27 0.72
C GLY A 172 15.65 8.59 1.70
N ASN A 173 16.17 9.34 2.67
CA ASN A 173 17.03 8.82 3.74
C ASN A 173 16.25 8.38 5.00
N ARG A 174 14.91 8.42 5.00
CA ARG A 174 14.11 8.15 6.20
C ARG A 174 13.43 6.79 6.12
N VAL A 175 13.70 5.92 7.08
CA VAL A 175 13.00 4.65 7.30
C VAL A 175 11.94 4.85 8.37
N LYS A 176 10.68 4.68 7.99
CA LYS A 176 9.52 4.80 8.88
C LYS A 176 8.98 3.42 9.19
N PHE A 177 8.92 3.10 10.47
CA PHE A 177 8.30 1.91 10.99
C PHE A 177 6.97 2.25 11.63
N TYR A 178 5.95 1.53 11.19
CA TYR A 178 4.60 1.71 11.65
C TYR A 178 4.12 0.44 12.32
N PRO A 179 4.21 0.30 13.65
CA PRO A 179 3.63 -0.84 14.35
C PRO A 179 2.11 -0.77 14.31
N HIS A 180 1.44 -1.90 14.46
CA HIS A 180 -0.01 -1.89 14.60
C HIS A 180 -0.43 -1.24 15.93
N SER A 181 -1.50 -0.44 15.96
CA SER A 181 -1.92 0.31 17.15
C SER A 181 -2.31 -0.55 18.35
N THR A 182 -2.62 -1.83 18.13
CA THR A 182 -2.90 -2.81 19.20
C THR A 182 -1.74 -3.75 19.45
N TYR A 183 -0.55 -3.44 18.90
CA TYR A 183 0.62 -4.23 19.15
C TYR A 183 0.98 -4.12 20.63
N VAL A 184 0.93 -5.25 21.31
CA VAL A 184 1.36 -5.43 22.69
C VAL A 184 2.44 -6.49 22.63
N PHE A 185 3.60 -6.24 23.24
CA PHE A 185 4.58 -7.30 23.41
C PHE A 185 3.95 -8.44 24.22
N PRO A 186 3.94 -9.68 23.70
CA PRO A 186 3.33 -10.80 24.39
C PRO A 186 4.18 -11.19 25.62
N GLY A 187 3.88 -10.58 26.78
CA GLY A 187 4.59 -10.82 28.05
C GLY A 187 6.03 -10.29 28.05
N GLU A 188 6.41 -9.54 29.09
CA GLU A 188 7.75 -8.94 29.28
C GLU A 188 8.25 -7.96 28.19
N ALA A 189 9.23 -7.14 28.59
CA ALA A 189 9.81 -6.07 27.78
C ALA A 189 10.38 -6.59 26.45
N PRO A 190 10.63 -5.71 25.45
CA PRO A 190 11.35 -6.09 24.24
C PRO A 190 12.64 -6.86 24.60
N PRO A 191 13.02 -7.92 23.85
CA PRO A 191 14.25 -8.65 24.11
C PRO A 191 15.44 -7.70 24.22
N ASP A 192 16.34 -7.92 25.17
CA ASP A 192 17.57 -7.12 25.24
C ASP A 192 18.52 -7.46 24.07
N GLY A 193 18.38 -8.62 23.43
CA GLY A 193 19.12 -8.99 22.22
C GLY A 193 18.51 -8.46 20.92
N PRO A 194 19.15 -8.69 19.76
CA PRO A 194 18.58 -8.35 18.45
C PRO A 194 17.28 -9.11 18.20
N PHE A 195 16.29 -8.44 17.60
CA PHE A 195 15.05 -9.07 17.15
C PHE A 195 14.50 -8.39 15.90
N ALA A 196 13.61 -9.08 15.19
CA ALA A 196 13.01 -8.57 13.95
C ALA A 196 11.47 -8.53 14.00
N PHE A 197 10.90 -7.43 13.53
CA PHE A 197 9.49 -7.34 13.16
C PHE A 197 9.30 -7.86 11.75
N LEU A 198 8.49 -8.90 11.60
CA LEU A 198 8.00 -9.31 10.29
C LEU A 198 6.90 -8.34 9.88
N THR A 199 7.03 -7.77 8.69
CA THR A 199 6.19 -6.68 8.23
C THR A 199 5.42 -7.04 6.97
N ARG A 200 4.53 -6.12 6.57
CA ARG A 200 3.76 -6.18 5.33
C ARG A 200 4.13 -5.02 4.43
N LEU A 201 3.71 -5.13 3.19
CA LEU A 201 3.86 -4.03 2.26
C LEU A 201 3.02 -2.85 2.74
N SER A 202 3.67 -1.70 2.90
CA SER A 202 2.95 -0.45 3.17
C SER A 202 1.98 -0.16 2.01
N PRO A 203 0.74 0.28 2.27
CA PRO A 203 -0.18 0.69 1.20
C PRO A 203 0.37 1.77 0.27
N GLY A 204 1.32 2.57 0.77
CA GLY A 204 1.98 3.62 -0.01
C GLY A 204 3.27 3.19 -0.71
N ALA A 205 3.72 1.94 -0.54
CA ALA A 205 4.96 1.48 -1.17
C ALA A 205 4.76 1.28 -2.68
N ASP A 206 5.71 1.79 -3.45
CA ASP A 206 5.77 1.66 -4.91
C ASP A 206 6.80 0.62 -5.37
N SER A 207 7.59 0.15 -4.41
CA SER A 207 8.65 -0.84 -4.56
C SER A 207 8.79 -1.66 -3.27
N CYS A 208 9.37 -2.84 -3.37
CA CYS A 208 9.59 -3.75 -2.24
C CYS A 208 10.94 -4.41 -2.41
N LEU A 209 11.73 -4.42 -1.34
CA LEU A 209 12.94 -5.21 -1.27
C LEU A 209 12.61 -6.71 -1.43
N VAL A 210 13.54 -7.45 -2.02
CA VAL A 210 13.43 -8.89 -2.24
C VAL A 210 14.79 -9.55 -2.04
N TRP A 211 14.77 -10.73 -1.45
CA TRP A 211 15.97 -11.48 -1.14
C TRP A 211 15.83 -12.96 -1.47
N ALA A 212 16.88 -13.52 -2.04
CA ALA A 212 17.06 -14.96 -2.23
C ALA A 212 18.43 -15.41 -1.68
N PRO A 213 18.60 -16.69 -1.33
CA PRO A 213 19.86 -17.20 -0.80
C PRO A 213 20.98 -17.04 -1.83
N GLY A 214 22.17 -16.63 -1.38
CA GLY A 214 23.32 -16.35 -2.24
C GLY A 214 23.30 -15.00 -2.96
N GLN A 215 22.28 -14.17 -2.73
CA GLN A 215 22.22 -12.80 -3.26
C GLN A 215 23.35 -11.93 -2.67
N LYS A 216 24.05 -11.18 -3.52
CA LYS A 216 25.27 -10.42 -3.15
C LYS A 216 25.04 -8.98 -2.69
N GLY A 217 23.84 -8.44 -2.91
CA GLY A 217 23.49 -7.05 -2.59
C GLY A 217 21.99 -6.85 -2.54
N PRO A 218 21.50 -5.66 -2.16
CA PRO A 218 20.07 -5.38 -2.09
C PRO A 218 19.45 -5.43 -3.50
N GLU A 219 18.28 -6.05 -3.60
CA GLU A 219 17.45 -6.05 -4.80
C GLU A 219 16.04 -5.63 -4.43
N ALA A 220 15.31 -5.08 -5.40
CA ALA A 220 13.91 -4.68 -5.23
C ALA A 220 13.09 -4.97 -6.48
N ILE A 221 11.79 -5.15 -6.30
CA ILE A 221 10.78 -5.14 -7.36
C ILE A 221 9.96 -3.85 -7.25
N SER A 222 9.55 -3.29 -8.39
CA SER A 222 8.74 -2.06 -8.44
C SER A 222 7.55 -2.20 -9.38
N GLY A 223 6.53 -1.37 -9.15
CA GLY A 223 5.41 -1.24 -10.07
C GLY A 223 5.83 -0.65 -11.43
N PRO A 224 5.07 -0.92 -12.50
CA PRO A 224 5.28 -0.25 -13.78
C PRO A 224 5.17 1.27 -13.60
N GLU A 225 6.10 2.00 -14.23
CA GLU A 225 6.14 3.48 -14.25
C GLU A 225 6.36 4.15 -12.87
N ARG A 226 6.83 3.40 -11.86
CA ARG A 226 7.17 3.94 -10.53
C ARG A 226 8.67 4.19 -10.40
N THR A 227 9.03 5.25 -9.67
CA THR A 227 10.41 5.73 -9.44
C THR A 227 11.15 5.00 -8.32
N ALA A 228 10.48 4.08 -7.60
CA ALA A 228 11.01 3.38 -6.43
C ALA A 228 11.38 4.33 -5.28
N ASP A 229 10.60 5.41 -5.11
CA ASP A 229 10.83 6.42 -4.08
C ASP A 229 10.35 5.97 -2.70
N ARG A 230 9.47 4.97 -2.65
CA ARG A 230 8.78 4.49 -1.45
C ARG A 230 9.01 2.99 -1.29
N LEU A 231 10.21 2.65 -0.83
CA LEU A 231 10.73 1.28 -0.77
C LEU A 231 10.25 0.55 0.49
N GLY A 232 9.38 -0.45 0.31
CA GLY A 232 8.96 -1.35 1.38
C GLY A 232 10.03 -2.38 1.75
N GLY A 233 10.12 -2.70 3.05
CA GLY A 233 10.93 -3.82 3.54
C GLY A 233 10.04 -4.97 4.01
N CYS A 234 10.54 -6.20 3.92
CA CYS A 234 9.88 -7.41 4.43
C CYS A 234 9.98 -7.53 5.96
N PHE A 235 11.02 -6.93 6.55
CA PHE A 235 11.19 -6.87 8.00
C PHE A 235 11.93 -5.61 8.45
N LEU A 236 11.82 -5.30 9.74
CA LEU A 236 12.68 -4.37 10.45
C LEU A 236 13.40 -5.14 11.56
N MET A 237 14.74 -5.15 11.54
CA MET A 237 15.55 -5.67 12.63
C MET A 237 16.03 -4.51 13.51
N VAL A 238 15.92 -4.67 14.82
CA VAL A 238 16.42 -3.70 15.79
C VAL A 238 17.34 -4.39 16.80
N SER A 239 18.36 -3.68 17.23
CA SER A 239 19.29 -4.12 18.26
C SER A 239 19.88 -2.91 18.98
N HIS A 240 20.76 -3.15 19.94
CA HIS A 240 21.53 -2.09 20.58
C HIS A 240 23.00 -2.49 20.74
N THR A 241 23.87 -1.50 20.74
CA THR A 241 25.29 -1.67 21.08
C THR A 241 25.81 -0.37 21.68
N PRO A 242 26.71 -0.40 22.68
CA PRO A 242 27.26 0.83 23.23
C PRO A 242 28.00 1.65 22.16
N GLY A 243 27.74 2.96 22.15
CA GLY A 243 28.52 3.95 21.41
C GLY A 243 27.76 4.63 20.28
N ASN A 244 27.32 3.87 19.27
CA ASN A 244 26.92 4.45 17.99
C ASN A 244 25.56 3.98 17.48
N ASN A 245 24.84 4.89 16.81
CA ASN A 245 23.65 4.56 16.04
C ASN A 245 24.03 4.17 14.61
N ILE A 246 23.71 2.93 14.23
CA ILE A 246 24.03 2.37 12.91
C ILE A 246 22.74 1.89 12.26
N GLY A 247 22.61 2.05 10.95
CA GLY A 247 21.45 1.57 10.23
C GLY A 247 21.76 1.28 8.78
N GLY A 248 20.90 0.49 8.13
CA GLY A 248 21.10 0.11 6.75
C GLY A 248 20.01 -0.81 6.20
N MET A 249 20.27 -1.31 4.99
CA MET A 249 19.51 -2.40 4.38
C MET A 249 20.26 -3.70 4.58
N ILE A 250 19.52 -4.77 4.86
CA ILE A 250 20.07 -6.12 4.96
C ILE A 250 19.04 -7.10 4.42
N GLU A 251 19.47 -7.99 3.52
CA GLU A 251 18.58 -8.87 2.76
C GLU A 251 17.44 -8.10 2.09
N ASP A 252 16.19 -8.37 2.49
CA ASP A 252 14.99 -7.68 2.05
C ASP A 252 14.34 -6.80 3.14
N GLY A 253 15.12 -6.41 4.14
CA GLY A 253 14.65 -5.58 5.25
C GLY A 253 15.58 -4.42 5.57
N PHE A 254 15.22 -3.71 6.63
CA PHE A 254 16.02 -2.64 7.21
C PHE A 254 16.52 -3.07 8.59
N TYR A 255 17.67 -2.54 9.00
CA TYR A 255 18.15 -2.70 10.36
C TYR A 255 18.55 -1.37 11.00
N PHE A 256 18.36 -1.28 12.32
CA PHE A 256 18.89 -0.21 13.16
C PHE A 256 19.49 -0.80 14.44
N ILE A 257 20.71 -0.39 14.75
CA ILE A 257 21.40 -0.66 16.00
C ILE A 257 21.49 0.67 16.74
N PHE A 258 20.84 0.77 17.89
CA PHE A 258 20.80 1.99 18.68
C PHE A 258 21.90 1.99 19.74
N ASP A 259 22.37 3.18 20.12
CA ASP A 259 23.10 3.34 21.39
C ASP A 259 22.17 3.07 22.59
N ASP A 260 22.71 3.07 23.80
CA ASP A 260 21.94 2.75 25.01
C ASP A 260 20.83 3.77 25.29
N GLU A 261 21.03 5.05 25.00
CA GLU A 261 20.03 6.10 25.23
C GLU A 261 18.84 5.94 24.26
N ASN A 262 19.15 5.84 22.97
CA ASN A 262 18.18 5.65 21.91
C ASN A 262 17.47 4.29 22.03
N TRP A 263 18.14 3.26 22.54
CA TRP A 263 17.52 1.97 22.81
C TRP A 263 16.45 2.07 23.88
N GLN A 264 16.75 2.71 25.02
CA GLN A 264 15.75 2.89 26.08
C GLN A 264 14.60 3.78 25.62
N ALA A 265 14.90 4.85 24.88
CA ALA A 265 13.89 5.72 24.30
C ALA A 265 12.99 4.98 23.29
N PHE A 266 13.57 4.15 22.41
CA PHE A 266 12.83 3.30 21.49
C PHE A 266 11.94 2.31 22.23
N LYS A 267 12.46 1.58 23.23
CA LYS A 267 11.68 0.62 24.03
C LYS A 267 10.52 1.30 24.74
N SER A 268 10.75 2.47 25.36
CA SER A 268 9.71 3.25 26.02
C SER A 268 8.65 3.75 25.03
N ALA A 269 9.06 4.31 23.89
CA ALA A 269 8.14 4.78 22.87
C ALA A 269 7.30 3.64 22.27
N LEU A 270 7.91 2.47 22.13
CA LEU A 270 7.22 1.28 21.63
C LEU A 270 6.22 0.71 22.65
N ALA A 271 6.53 0.77 23.94
CA ALA A 271 5.62 0.35 25.02
C ALA A 271 4.45 1.34 25.21
N ASP A 272 4.73 2.64 25.09
CA ASP A 272 3.77 3.71 25.38
C ASP A 272 2.88 4.10 24.18
N GLY A 273 3.11 3.52 23.00
CA GLY A 273 2.40 3.95 21.79
C GLY A 273 2.83 5.35 21.30
N LYS A 274 4.06 5.78 21.58
CA LYS A 274 4.58 7.12 21.26
C LYS A 274 5.50 7.11 20.05
N ALA A 275 5.54 8.24 19.35
CA ALA A 275 6.50 8.43 18.27
C ALA A 275 7.93 8.48 18.83
N PHE A 276 8.88 7.99 18.03
CA PHE A 276 10.32 8.07 18.32
C PHE A 276 11.10 8.27 17.03
N SER A 277 12.25 8.92 17.10
CA SER A 277 13.13 9.09 15.96
C SER A 277 14.59 9.14 16.41
N ALA A 278 15.46 8.54 15.61
CA ALA A 278 16.91 8.60 15.77
C ALA A 278 17.56 8.69 14.39
N SER A 279 18.78 9.22 14.32
CA SER A 279 19.57 9.24 13.09
C SER A 279 20.79 8.35 13.28
N THR A 280 21.28 7.76 12.20
CA THR A 280 22.61 7.15 12.21
C THR A 280 23.67 8.22 12.42
N ASP A 281 24.77 7.88 13.08
CA ASP A 281 25.79 8.89 13.43
C ASP A 281 26.49 9.46 12.19
N ASP A 282 26.53 8.70 11.10
CA ASP A 282 27.01 9.15 9.79
C ASP A 282 26.00 10.01 9.02
N GLY A 283 24.79 10.19 9.56
CA GLY A 283 23.70 10.96 8.95
C GLY A 283 23.08 10.33 7.71
N SER A 284 23.48 9.11 7.34
CA SER A 284 23.04 8.46 6.11
C SER A 284 21.57 8.02 6.16
N LEU A 285 21.05 7.67 7.35
CA LEU A 285 19.68 7.23 7.54
C LEU A 285 19.03 7.83 8.80
N GLN A 286 17.72 8.04 8.71
CA GLN A 286 16.87 8.45 9.83
C GLN A 286 15.82 7.37 10.11
N PHE A 287 15.75 6.89 11.34
CA PHE A 287 14.68 6.03 11.82
C PHE A 287 13.53 6.87 12.36
N ALA A 288 12.30 6.45 12.10
CA ALA A 288 11.11 6.98 12.75
C ALA A 288 10.14 5.85 13.10
N LEU A 289 9.81 5.72 14.38
CA LEU A 289 8.69 4.95 14.89
C LEU A 289 7.44 5.84 14.88
N ASP A 290 6.40 5.42 14.17
CA ASP A 290 5.18 6.20 13.98
C ASP A 290 3.92 5.35 14.18
N TRP A 291 3.11 5.72 15.16
CA TRP A 291 1.85 5.04 15.51
C TRP A 291 0.65 5.54 14.72
N SER A 292 0.83 6.55 13.88
CA SER A 292 -0.27 7.19 13.13
C SER A 292 -0.85 6.33 12.01
N GLN A 293 -0.36 5.09 11.82
CA GLN A 293 -0.89 4.01 10.98
C GLN A 293 -2.29 4.33 10.39
N GLY A 294 -2.33 4.99 9.24
CA GLY A 294 -3.56 5.21 8.47
C GLY A 294 -4.72 5.92 9.20
N LYS A 295 -4.47 6.60 10.31
CA LYS A 295 -5.44 7.49 10.97
C LYS A 295 -4.85 8.89 11.08
N SER A 296 -4.34 9.43 9.97
CA SER A 296 -4.34 10.88 9.86
C SER A 296 -5.80 11.31 9.78
N THR A 297 -6.28 11.95 10.84
CA THR A 297 -7.51 12.75 10.75
C THR A 297 -7.21 13.90 9.81
N PHE A 298 -7.68 13.77 8.58
CA PHE A 298 -7.64 14.85 7.62
C PHE A 298 -8.93 15.64 7.76
N VAL A 299 -8.83 16.86 8.25
CA VAL A 299 -9.98 17.77 8.24
C VAL A 299 -10.08 18.34 6.83
N ASN A 300 -11.12 17.94 6.10
CA ASN A 300 -11.36 18.46 4.77
C ASN A 300 -11.61 19.98 4.86
N PRO A 301 -10.74 20.82 4.28
CA PRO A 301 -10.87 22.26 4.43
C PRO A 301 -12.12 22.82 3.73
N VAL A 302 -12.75 22.05 2.83
CA VAL A 302 -13.92 22.49 2.07
C VAL A 302 -15.21 22.37 2.88
N ASP A 303 -15.43 21.25 3.57
CA ASP A 303 -16.67 20.98 4.30
C ASP A 303 -16.47 20.79 5.82
N GLY A 304 -15.23 20.89 6.31
CA GLY A 304 -14.87 20.74 7.71
C GLY A 304 -14.97 19.30 8.24
N ARG A 305 -15.28 18.31 7.40
CA ARG A 305 -15.43 16.93 7.85
C ARG A 305 -14.07 16.33 8.19
N SER A 306 -13.98 15.72 9.36
CA SER A 306 -12.86 14.88 9.75
C SER A 306 -12.96 13.55 9.03
N LEU A 307 -11.99 13.27 8.17
CA LEU A 307 -11.85 12.01 7.47
C LEU A 307 -10.72 11.21 8.10
N THR A 308 -10.96 9.94 8.40
CA THR A 308 -9.95 9.04 8.96
C THR A 308 -9.47 8.08 7.87
N GLY A 309 -8.18 8.11 7.55
CA GLY A 309 -7.60 7.23 6.52
C GLY A 309 -6.13 7.52 6.23
N ALA A 310 -5.58 6.74 5.30
CA ALA A 310 -4.28 7.00 4.68
C ALA A 310 -4.50 7.85 3.41
N TRP A 311 -4.17 9.14 3.49
CA TRP A 311 -4.32 10.08 2.37
C TRP A 311 -3.03 10.13 1.57
N ASN A 312 -3.11 9.89 0.26
CA ASN A 312 -1.97 10.14 -0.61
C ASN A 312 -1.94 11.62 -0.99
N LYS A 313 -0.81 12.25 -0.66
CA LYS A 313 -0.51 13.63 -1.00
C LYS A 313 0.58 13.65 -2.07
N TYR A 314 0.38 14.46 -3.10
CA TYR A 314 1.34 14.66 -4.18
C TYR A 314 1.67 16.14 -4.24
N GLY A 315 2.95 16.48 -4.13
CA GLY A 315 3.46 17.84 -4.16
C GLY A 315 4.98 17.82 -4.32
N PRO A 316 5.63 18.98 -4.44
CA PRO A 316 7.09 19.04 -4.50
C PRO A 316 7.73 18.53 -3.19
N ASP A 317 8.78 17.72 -3.29
CA ASP A 317 9.46 17.05 -2.16
C ASP A 317 10.12 18.01 -1.15
N ALA A 318 10.30 19.28 -1.51
CA ALA A 318 10.84 20.32 -0.65
C ALA A 318 10.08 21.64 -0.82
N PRO A 319 9.92 22.44 0.24
CA PRO A 319 9.43 23.81 0.12
C PRO A 319 10.45 24.62 -0.69
N ARG A 320 10.20 24.80 -1.99
CA ARG A 320 10.92 25.79 -2.77
C ARG A 320 10.58 27.16 -2.20
N GLN A 321 11.61 27.96 -1.89
CA GLN A 321 11.46 29.40 -1.76
C GLN A 321 11.15 29.96 -3.15
N GLU A 322 9.90 29.84 -3.58
CA GLU A 322 9.43 30.52 -4.77
C GLU A 322 9.28 32.01 -4.44
N LYS A 323 9.80 32.87 -5.31
CA LYS A 323 9.53 34.31 -5.21
C LYS A 323 8.01 34.51 -5.27
N PRO A 324 7.43 35.43 -4.49
CA PRO A 324 5.99 35.68 -4.51
C PRO A 324 5.53 35.91 -5.96
N SER A 325 4.72 35.01 -6.49
CA SER A 325 4.12 35.21 -7.80
C SER A 325 2.86 36.05 -7.64
N ASN A 326 2.39 36.63 -8.73
CA ASN A 326 1.04 37.21 -8.80
C ASN A 326 0.03 36.21 -9.38
N ARG A 327 0.38 34.93 -9.41
CA ARG A 327 -0.40 33.84 -10.04
C ARG A 327 -0.50 32.65 -9.10
N LEU A 328 -1.55 31.85 -9.28
CA LEU A 328 -1.70 30.60 -8.58
C LEU A 328 -0.84 29.51 -9.22
N ALA A 329 -0.08 28.80 -8.39
CA ALA A 329 0.61 27.57 -8.75
C ALA A 329 0.00 26.39 -7.99
N LEU A 330 -0.20 25.26 -8.67
CA LEU A 330 -0.62 24.02 -8.01
C LEU A 330 0.53 23.53 -7.11
N HIS A 331 0.25 23.43 -5.82
CA HIS A 331 1.23 23.07 -4.80
C HIS A 331 1.04 21.63 -4.31
N GLU A 332 -0.19 21.21 -4.03
CA GLU A 332 -0.48 19.90 -3.48
C GLU A 332 -1.77 19.33 -4.07
N ILE A 333 -1.79 18.02 -4.28
CA ILE A 333 -2.97 17.22 -4.65
C ILE A 333 -3.18 16.20 -3.53
N VAL A 334 -4.39 16.11 -2.99
CA VAL A 334 -4.74 15.10 -1.98
C VAL A 334 -5.87 14.24 -2.54
N LEU A 335 -5.62 12.93 -2.66
CA LEU A 335 -6.69 11.99 -3.00
C LEU A 335 -7.54 11.74 -1.77
N LEU A 336 -8.82 12.12 -1.83
CA LEU A 336 -9.81 11.85 -0.79
C LEU A 336 -10.48 10.47 -0.96
N SER A 337 -9.97 9.69 -1.90
CA SER A 337 -10.28 8.27 -2.09
C SER A 337 -8.96 7.48 -2.06
N PRO A 338 -8.95 6.22 -1.61
CA PRO A 338 -7.75 5.37 -1.71
C PRO A 338 -7.16 5.37 -3.13
N GLU A 339 -5.84 5.40 -3.30
CA GLU A 339 -5.22 5.47 -4.64
C GLU A 339 -5.55 4.25 -5.52
N ALA A 340 -5.66 3.06 -4.92
CA ALA A 340 -6.11 1.86 -5.63
C ALA A 340 -7.54 2.01 -6.17
N GLU A 341 -8.41 2.71 -5.44
CA GLU A 341 -9.74 3.05 -5.91
C GLU A 341 -9.70 4.09 -7.03
N PHE A 342 -8.87 5.12 -6.85
CA PHE A 342 -8.73 6.21 -7.80
C PHE A 342 -8.25 5.72 -9.17
N THR A 343 -7.18 4.94 -9.21
CA THR A 343 -6.55 4.42 -10.45
C THR A 343 -7.43 3.46 -11.25
N VAL A 344 -8.39 2.79 -10.59
CA VAL A 344 -9.39 1.94 -11.27
C VAL A 344 -10.51 2.78 -11.86
N ASN A 345 -10.90 3.85 -11.17
CA ASN A 345 -12.00 4.70 -11.58
C ASN A 345 -11.59 5.78 -12.56
N VAL A 346 -10.33 6.19 -12.58
CA VAL A 346 -9.86 7.33 -13.36
C VAL A 346 -8.66 6.91 -14.19
N ASP A 347 -8.73 7.21 -15.49
CA ASP A 347 -7.61 7.04 -16.40
C ASP A 347 -6.48 8.02 -16.03
N VAL A 348 -5.30 7.49 -15.70
CA VAL A 348 -4.18 8.27 -15.12
C VAL A 348 -3.65 9.31 -16.10
N ASP A 349 -3.52 8.97 -17.39
CA ASP A 349 -3.06 9.89 -18.43
C ASP A 349 -4.07 11.03 -18.63
N THR A 350 -5.35 10.69 -18.70
CA THR A 350 -6.43 11.68 -18.78
C THR A 350 -6.43 12.59 -17.55
N PHE A 351 -6.18 12.05 -16.36
CA PHE A 351 -6.07 12.83 -15.13
C PHE A 351 -4.84 13.75 -15.13
N TYR A 352 -3.70 13.28 -15.61
CA TYR A 352 -2.50 14.09 -15.74
C TYR A 352 -2.70 15.25 -16.74
N ALA A 353 -3.35 14.97 -17.87
CA ALA A 353 -3.73 16.00 -18.84
C ALA A 353 -4.71 17.02 -18.23
N TYR A 354 -5.67 16.55 -17.42
CA TYR A 354 -6.60 17.39 -16.69
C TYR A 354 -5.88 18.29 -15.67
N ILE A 355 -4.95 17.75 -14.87
CA ILE A 355 -4.11 18.52 -13.93
C ILE A 355 -3.33 19.61 -14.67
N SER A 356 -2.72 19.28 -15.81
CA SER A 356 -1.94 20.24 -16.61
C SER A 356 -2.78 21.43 -17.07
N ARG A 357 -4.01 21.19 -17.55
CA ARG A 357 -4.94 22.25 -17.95
C ARG A 357 -5.43 23.07 -16.76
N LEU A 358 -5.67 22.41 -15.63
CA LEU A 358 -6.11 23.04 -14.40
C LEU A 358 -5.04 23.98 -13.84
N LYS A 359 -3.76 23.60 -13.93
CA LYS A 359 -2.61 24.50 -13.67
C LYS A 359 -2.62 25.74 -14.56
N GLU A 360 -2.88 25.56 -15.86
CA GLU A 360 -2.93 26.66 -16.82
C GLU A 360 -4.06 27.65 -16.50
N VAL A 361 -5.26 27.15 -16.21
CA VAL A 361 -6.42 27.98 -15.83
C VAL A 361 -6.13 28.75 -14.55
N ALA A 362 -5.62 28.09 -13.51
CA ALA A 362 -5.30 28.74 -12.24
C ALA A 362 -4.20 29.79 -12.40
N GLY A 363 -3.15 29.50 -13.19
CA GLY A 363 -2.02 30.40 -13.42
C GLY A 363 -2.36 31.65 -14.23
N LYS A 364 -3.49 31.68 -14.94
CA LYS A 364 -3.96 32.87 -15.67
C LYS A 364 -4.83 33.80 -14.85
N ALA A 365 -5.36 33.34 -13.70
CA ALA A 365 -6.28 34.12 -12.91
C ALA A 365 -5.54 35.25 -12.16
N PRO A 366 -6.00 36.51 -12.27
CA PRO A 366 -5.43 37.60 -11.48
C PRO A 366 -5.77 37.40 -10.00
N LEU A 367 -4.76 37.54 -9.14
CA LEU A 367 -4.93 37.45 -7.70
C LEU A 367 -5.29 38.82 -7.09
N PRO A 368 -6.37 38.93 -6.30
CA PRO A 368 -6.64 40.15 -5.55
C PRO A 368 -5.57 40.34 -4.46
N GLU A 369 -5.32 41.60 -4.08
CA GLU A 369 -4.35 41.90 -3.01
C GLU A 369 -4.72 41.24 -1.67
N SER A 370 -6.02 41.05 -1.43
CA SER A 370 -6.58 40.38 -0.24
C SER A 370 -6.56 38.84 -0.31
N PHE A 371 -5.87 38.25 -1.28
CA PHE A 371 -5.83 36.80 -1.45
C PHE A 371 -5.12 36.10 -0.26
N PRO A 372 -5.73 35.09 0.39
CA PRO A 372 -5.24 34.47 1.63
C PRO A 372 -3.97 33.60 1.47
N GLY A 373 -3.32 33.63 0.31
CA GLY A 373 -2.10 32.87 0.01
C GLY A 373 -2.34 31.41 -0.40
N VAL A 374 -3.49 30.83 -0.06
CA VAL A 374 -3.89 29.46 -0.45
C VAL A 374 -5.31 29.42 -0.99
N TRP A 375 -5.51 28.78 -2.14
CA TRP A 375 -6.81 28.45 -2.70
C TRP A 375 -6.98 26.93 -2.77
N VAL A 376 -8.05 26.41 -2.17
CA VAL A 376 -8.35 24.97 -2.17
C VAL A 376 -9.65 24.71 -2.92
N VAL A 377 -9.63 23.73 -3.83
CA VAL A 377 -10.81 23.25 -4.54
C VAL A 377 -10.90 21.73 -4.45
N GLN A 378 -12.07 21.23 -4.05
CA GLN A 378 -12.43 19.83 -4.15
C GLN A 378 -13.09 19.57 -5.50
N VAL A 379 -12.70 18.47 -6.13
CA VAL A 379 -13.29 17.98 -7.38
C VAL A 379 -13.82 16.58 -7.13
N ASP A 380 -15.13 16.43 -7.30
CA ASP A 380 -15.83 15.15 -7.28
C ASP A 380 -15.96 14.64 -8.72
N LEU A 381 -15.30 13.52 -9.03
CA LEU A 381 -15.38 12.86 -10.33
C LEU A 381 -16.47 11.80 -10.27
N LEU A 382 -17.45 11.90 -11.17
CA LEU A 382 -18.64 11.05 -11.19
C LEU A 382 -18.64 10.14 -12.43
N PRO A 383 -19.25 8.94 -12.38
CA PRO A 383 -19.32 8.04 -13.54
C PRO A 383 -20.01 8.66 -14.77
N ASP A 384 -21.20 9.23 -14.56
CA ASP A 384 -22.07 9.66 -15.66
C ASP A 384 -22.34 11.17 -15.69
N ALA A 385 -21.63 11.94 -14.86
CA ALA A 385 -21.84 13.37 -14.74
C ALA A 385 -20.52 14.15 -14.87
N PRO A 386 -20.57 15.43 -15.28
CA PRO A 386 -19.42 16.32 -15.22
C PRO A 386 -18.85 16.43 -13.80
N PRO A 387 -17.56 16.79 -13.65
CA PRO A 387 -16.97 17.06 -12.35
C PRO A 387 -17.76 18.11 -11.55
N VAL A 388 -17.96 17.85 -10.27
CA VAL A 388 -18.55 18.82 -9.33
C VAL A 388 -17.42 19.48 -8.55
N PHE A 389 -17.46 20.80 -8.46
CA PHE A 389 -16.42 21.62 -7.82
C PHE A 389 -16.96 22.25 -6.53
N SER A 390 -16.19 22.15 -5.46
CA SER A 390 -16.53 22.73 -4.15
C SER A 390 -15.33 23.48 -3.56
N THR A 391 -15.59 24.61 -2.90
CA THR A 391 -14.60 25.42 -2.19
C THR A 391 -15.10 25.72 -0.78
N PRO A 392 -14.23 26.04 0.19
CA PRO A 392 -14.65 26.35 1.57
C PRO A 392 -15.67 27.50 1.62
N GLU A 393 -16.75 27.38 2.40
CA GLU A 393 -17.81 28.41 2.49
C GLU A 393 -17.29 29.79 2.93
N LYS A 394 -16.28 29.82 3.80
CA LYS A 394 -15.69 31.04 4.39
C LYS A 394 -14.41 31.50 3.68
N GLN A 395 -14.18 31.10 2.44
CA GLN A 395 -12.98 31.53 1.72
C GLN A 395 -13.07 33.01 1.35
N GLN A 396 -12.11 33.82 1.81
CA GLN A 396 -11.90 35.18 1.27
C GLN A 396 -11.58 35.07 -0.22
N GLY A 397 -12.27 35.86 -1.05
CA GLY A 397 -12.13 35.79 -2.52
C GLY A 397 -13.19 34.92 -3.22
N GLN A 398 -14.44 34.90 -2.75
CA GLN A 398 -15.54 34.16 -3.39
C GLN A 398 -15.70 34.46 -4.90
N GLU A 399 -15.42 35.69 -5.34
CA GLU A 399 -15.45 36.06 -6.76
C GLU A 399 -14.36 35.35 -7.57
N LEU A 400 -13.14 35.27 -7.05
CA LEU A 400 -12.04 34.52 -7.66
C LEU A 400 -12.39 33.03 -7.74
N SER A 401 -12.92 32.44 -6.65
CA SER A 401 -13.37 31.05 -6.63
C SER A 401 -14.44 30.78 -7.68
N ARG A 402 -15.46 31.66 -7.81
CA ARG A 402 -16.51 31.54 -8.82
C ARG A 402 -15.96 31.64 -10.25
N ALA A 403 -15.05 32.59 -10.50
CA ALA A 403 -14.43 32.76 -11.81
C ALA A 403 -13.58 31.54 -12.20
N LEU A 404 -12.73 31.06 -11.29
CA LEU A 404 -11.91 29.86 -11.50
C LEU A 404 -12.76 28.62 -11.73
N ILE A 405 -13.78 28.38 -10.90
CA ILE A 405 -14.70 27.24 -11.09
C ILE A 405 -15.43 27.34 -12.43
N SER A 406 -15.83 28.55 -12.84
CA SER A 406 -16.47 28.76 -14.15
C SER A 406 -15.54 28.38 -15.31
N GLU A 407 -14.25 28.70 -15.23
CA GLU A 407 -13.27 28.28 -16.23
C GLU A 407 -12.97 26.78 -16.16
N MET A 408 -12.86 26.21 -14.95
CA MET A 408 -12.65 24.77 -14.76
C MET A 408 -13.79 23.93 -15.34
N LYS A 409 -15.03 24.41 -15.25
CA LYS A 409 -16.21 23.76 -15.87
C LYS A 409 -16.15 23.73 -17.40
N LYS A 410 -15.33 24.56 -18.04
CA LYS A 410 -15.10 24.55 -19.49
C LYS A 410 -14.03 23.52 -19.91
N LEU A 411 -13.26 22.99 -18.96
CA LEU A 411 -12.26 21.97 -19.27
C LEU A 411 -12.96 20.70 -19.77
N PRO A 412 -12.34 19.95 -20.69
CA PRO A 412 -12.86 18.66 -21.11
C PRO A 412 -13.09 17.77 -19.89
N GLY A 413 -14.31 17.23 -19.78
CA GLY A 413 -14.72 16.49 -18.59
C GLY A 413 -13.85 15.26 -18.38
N ILE A 414 -13.29 15.14 -17.18
CA ILE A 414 -12.82 13.87 -16.65
C ILE A 414 -13.96 13.20 -15.89
N LYS A 415 -14.10 11.89 -16.03
CA LYS A 415 -15.13 11.10 -15.38
C LYS A 415 -14.51 9.95 -14.62
N ALA A 416 -15.18 9.54 -13.56
CA ALA A 416 -14.91 8.23 -12.98
C ALA A 416 -15.52 7.14 -13.87
N LYS A 417 -15.13 5.88 -13.71
CA LYS A 417 -15.69 4.76 -14.47
C LYS A 417 -16.85 4.09 -13.74
N TYR A 418 -16.69 3.79 -12.46
CA TYR A 418 -17.60 2.92 -11.72
C TYR A 418 -18.24 3.62 -10.52
N ARG A 419 -17.48 4.46 -9.81
CA ARG A 419 -17.94 5.15 -8.60
C ARG A 419 -17.34 6.53 -8.45
N LYS A 420 -17.98 7.35 -7.62
CA LYS A 420 -17.48 8.68 -7.26
C LYS A 420 -16.08 8.58 -6.64
N VAL A 421 -15.15 9.38 -7.11
CA VAL A 421 -13.85 9.62 -6.43
C VAL A 421 -13.64 11.10 -6.19
N GLN A 422 -12.88 11.42 -5.16
CA GLN A 422 -12.73 12.80 -4.68
C GLN A 422 -11.26 13.19 -4.62
N VAL A 423 -10.95 14.42 -5.07
CA VAL A 423 -9.60 14.97 -5.06
C VAL A 423 -9.63 16.42 -4.58
N LEU A 424 -8.68 16.80 -3.73
CA LEU A 424 -8.40 18.19 -3.40
C LEU A 424 -7.19 18.68 -4.17
N PHE A 425 -7.28 19.91 -4.66
CA PHE A 425 -6.18 20.65 -5.25
C PHE A 425 -5.91 21.89 -4.41
N TYR A 426 -4.67 22.04 -3.97
CA TYR A 426 -4.17 23.20 -3.24
C TYR A 426 -3.33 24.06 -4.17
N PHE A 427 -3.74 25.30 -4.34
CA PHE A 427 -3.00 26.33 -5.05
C PHE A 427 -2.39 27.32 -4.08
N ARG A 428 -1.19 27.79 -4.38
CA ARG A 428 -0.52 28.84 -3.62
C ARG A 428 -0.12 29.99 -4.54
N ARG A 429 0.04 31.16 -3.94
CA ARG A 429 0.59 32.35 -4.58
C ARG A 429 2.09 32.21 -4.83
#